data_AF-A0A928E2K4-F1
#
_entry.id   AF-A0A928E2K4-F1
#
_cell.length_a   1.000
_cell.length_b   1.000
_cell.length_c   1.000
_cell.angle_alpha   90.00
_cell.angle_beta   90.00
_cell.angle_gamma   90.00
#
_symmetry.space_group_name_H-M   'P 1'
#
loop_
_entity.id
_entity.type
_entity.pdbx_description
1 polymer ?
#
loop_
_entity_poly.entity_id
_entity_poly.type
_entity_poly.pdbx_seq_one_letter_code
_entity_poly.pdbx_strand_id
1 'polypeptide(L)'
;MWKPFFDFLWFISYFIPFRGVRTWFRLNKCYDYKNKLHAIRTATPELDWGKMRLAKGGGSLAFIIDDTVFKVRKFHKHDNSAEKFEREKRITDAVAPVLPVAVPKIELIQAGPYLFYKTHFIPGRVLVDLPLKRIIANNDKIGKQIGQIIYSLFNADLKTLRDMIPHDAKKRNLGMVHGDMCSNIIVNPDTMDVVGIIDWEYAYFNSLWYEFYGIYRVRRKMRQTDIAPIAMWEYYRLRDEKSKKTK
;
A
#
# COMPACT_ATOMS: atom_id res chain seq x y z
N MET A 1 9.22 17.44 5.76
CA MET A 1 10.67 17.28 5.48
C MET A 1 11.31 16.41 6.58
N TRP A 2 11.32 15.08 6.45
CA TRP A 2 11.83 14.20 7.51
C TRP A 2 13.36 14.04 7.52
N LYS A 3 14.02 14.15 6.36
CA LYS A 3 15.47 14.00 6.27
C LYS A 3 16.23 15.01 7.15
N PRO A 4 16.01 16.33 7.06
CA PRO A 4 16.69 17.30 7.93
C PRO A 4 16.45 17.05 9.42
N PHE A 5 15.22 16.67 9.78
CA PHE A 5 14.87 16.31 11.15
C PHE A 5 15.69 15.12 11.67
N PHE A 6 15.79 14.05 10.88
CA PHE A 6 16.59 12.89 11.27
C PHE A 6 18.09 13.14 11.21
N ASP A 7 18.58 13.98 10.28
CA ASP A 7 19.96 14.48 10.26
C ASP A 7 20.28 15.23 11.56
N PHE A 8 19.38 16.12 12.00
CA PHE A 8 19.52 16.85 13.26
C PHE A 8 19.50 15.95 14.50
N LEU A 9 18.55 15.02 14.60
CA LEU A 9 18.52 14.05 15.71
C LEU A 9 19.79 13.19 15.74
N TRP A 10 20.28 12.78 14.57
CA TRP A 10 21.51 12.02 14.48
C TRP A 10 22.71 12.86 14.92
N PHE A 11 22.77 14.14 14.54
CA PHE A 11 23.79 15.08 15.01
C PHE A 11 23.75 15.22 16.54
N ILE A 12 22.57 15.44 17.13
CA ILE A 12 22.41 15.53 18.58
C ILE A 12 22.93 14.27 19.29
N SER A 13 22.74 13.09 18.69
CA SER A 13 23.18 11.83 19.30
C SER A 13 24.69 11.77 19.58
N TYR A 14 25.52 12.58 18.89
CA TYR A 14 26.96 12.64 19.17
C TYR A 14 27.27 13.26 20.54
N PHE A 15 26.40 14.11 21.08
CA PHE A 15 26.55 14.70 22.41
C PHE A 15 26.13 13.75 23.55
N ILE A 16 25.58 12.56 23.25
CA ILE A 16 25.25 11.56 24.27
C ILE A 16 26.55 10.80 24.65
N PRO A 17 27.11 10.97 25.85
CA PRO A 17 28.44 10.43 26.20
C PRO A 17 28.45 8.90 26.30
N PHE A 18 27.36 8.31 26.78
CA PHE A 18 27.26 6.87 26.97
C PHE A 18 26.92 6.14 25.66
N ARG A 19 27.82 5.25 25.22
CA ARG A 19 27.68 4.48 23.97
C ARG A 19 26.37 3.68 23.91
N GLY A 20 25.97 3.05 25.00
CA GLY A 20 24.71 2.28 25.07
C GLY A 20 23.48 3.15 24.83
N VAL A 21 23.40 4.29 25.53
CA VAL A 21 22.30 5.26 25.38
C VAL A 21 22.28 5.87 23.97
N ARG A 22 23.46 6.17 23.40
CA ARG A 22 23.59 6.68 22.03
C ARG A 22 23.07 5.69 21.01
N THR A 23 23.47 4.43 21.11
CA THR A 23 22.99 3.34 20.23
C THR A 23 21.48 3.18 20.37
N TRP A 24 20.97 3.11 21.61
CA TRP A 24 19.54 3.04 21.87
C TRP A 24 18.78 4.21 21.24
N PHE A 25 19.28 5.43 21.39
CA PHE A 25 18.68 6.64 20.82
C PHE A 25 18.62 6.58 19.30
N ARG A 26 19.73 6.17 18.65
CA ARG A 26 19.78 6.02 17.18
C ARG A 26 18.80 4.96 16.69
N LEU A 27 18.71 3.82 17.36
CA LEU A 27 17.79 2.75 16.99
C LEU A 27 16.32 3.13 17.20
N ASN A 28 15.99 3.83 18.30
CA ASN A 28 14.60 4.04 18.70
C ASN A 28 14.02 5.40 18.29
N LYS A 29 14.85 6.44 18.20
CA LYS A 29 14.43 7.81 17.87
C LYS A 29 14.79 8.17 16.43
N CYS A 30 15.96 7.72 15.95
CA CYS A 30 16.38 7.94 14.56
C CYS A 30 16.01 6.77 13.64
N TYR A 31 15.47 5.67 14.18
CA TYR A 31 15.16 4.43 13.45
C TYR A 31 16.34 3.92 12.60
N ASP A 32 17.56 4.15 13.08
CA ASP A 32 18.78 3.71 12.41
C ASP A 32 18.88 4.18 10.94
N TYR A 33 18.27 5.32 10.60
CA TYR A 33 18.04 5.65 9.19
C TYR A 33 19.34 5.91 8.41
N LYS A 34 20.43 6.37 9.05
CA LYS A 34 21.73 6.56 8.38
C LYS A 34 22.33 5.23 7.93
N ASN A 35 22.27 4.20 8.77
CA ASN A 35 22.78 2.87 8.42
C ASN A 35 21.93 2.24 7.32
N LYS A 36 20.61 2.39 7.40
CA LYS A 36 19.69 1.98 6.32
C LYS A 36 19.99 2.72 5.01
N LEU A 37 20.11 4.05 5.06
CA LEU A 37 20.42 4.87 3.90
C LEU A 37 21.77 4.47 3.28
N HIS A 38 22.79 4.24 4.10
CA HIS A 38 24.10 3.79 3.62
C HIS A 38 23.99 2.42 2.94
N ALA A 39 23.31 1.46 3.56
CA ALA A 39 23.14 0.12 2.99
C ALA A 39 22.47 0.15 1.61
N ILE A 40 21.35 0.87 1.46
CA ILE A 40 20.67 0.94 0.16
C ILE A 40 21.46 1.75 -0.87
N ARG A 41 22.18 2.80 -0.47
CA ARG A 41 23.09 3.56 -1.36
C ARG A 41 24.18 2.68 -1.94
N THR A 42 24.73 1.78 -1.14
CA THR A 42 25.74 0.82 -1.59
C THR A 42 25.14 -0.23 -2.52
N ALA A 43 23.89 -0.64 -2.29
CA ALA A 43 23.20 -1.63 -3.12
C ALA A 43 22.68 -1.06 -4.46
N THR A 44 22.45 0.26 -4.54
CA THR A 44 22.00 0.95 -5.77
C THR A 44 22.82 2.24 -5.98
N PRO A 45 24.13 2.12 -6.29
CA PRO A 45 25.03 3.26 -6.45
C PRO A 45 24.73 4.12 -7.69
N GLU A 46 23.98 3.58 -8.65
CA GLU A 46 23.61 4.23 -9.91
C GLU A 46 22.58 5.35 -9.76
N LEU A 47 21.88 5.44 -8.62
CA LEU A 47 20.82 6.43 -8.40
C LEU A 47 21.36 7.78 -7.91
N ASP A 48 20.69 8.87 -8.29
CA ASP A 48 20.99 10.22 -7.80
C ASP A 48 20.44 10.44 -6.37
N TRP A 49 21.18 9.93 -5.38
CA TRP A 49 20.85 10.08 -3.97
C TRP A 49 20.90 11.53 -3.46
N GLY A 50 21.42 12.47 -4.24
CA GLY A 50 21.42 13.90 -3.91
C GLY A 50 20.00 14.48 -3.85
N LYS A 51 19.09 13.96 -4.67
CA LYS A 51 17.67 14.37 -4.74
C LYS A 51 16.75 13.56 -3.85
N MET A 52 17.30 12.65 -3.04
CA MET A 52 16.50 11.75 -2.21
C MET A 52 15.67 12.51 -1.17
N ARG A 53 14.37 12.17 -1.11
CA ARG A 53 13.44 12.61 -0.09
C ARG A 53 13.13 11.47 0.88
N LEU A 54 13.08 11.80 2.16
CA LEU A 54 12.69 10.84 3.21
C LEU A 54 11.25 11.10 3.64
N ALA A 55 10.45 10.04 3.65
CA ALA A 55 9.12 10.00 4.26
C ALA A 55 9.10 9.00 5.43
N LYS A 56 8.24 9.26 6.41
CA LYS A 56 8.02 8.43 7.60
C LYS A 56 6.55 8.02 7.64
N GLY A 57 6.28 6.72 7.50
CA GLY A 57 4.95 6.13 7.69
C GLY A 57 4.72 5.68 9.12
N GLY A 58 3.65 4.92 9.38
CA GLY A 58 3.38 4.30 10.68
C GLY A 58 4.45 3.27 11.08
N GLY A 59 4.71 2.29 10.21
CA GLY A 59 5.68 1.21 10.46
C GLY A 59 7.03 1.31 9.71
N SER A 60 7.14 2.21 8.73
CA SER A 60 8.27 2.25 7.79
C SER A 60 8.88 3.64 7.61
N LEU A 61 10.10 3.65 7.09
CA LEU A 61 10.73 4.77 6.40
C LEU A 61 10.65 4.51 4.89
N ALA A 62 10.54 5.57 4.11
CA ALA A 62 10.58 5.50 2.65
C ALA A 62 11.61 6.49 2.12
N PHE A 63 12.61 5.98 1.40
CA PHE A 63 13.57 6.78 0.64
C PHE A 63 13.05 6.90 -0.79
N ILE A 64 12.82 8.12 -1.25
CA ILE A 64 12.18 8.41 -2.52
C ILE A 64 13.18 9.14 -3.40
N ILE A 65 13.49 8.58 -4.56
CA ILE A 65 14.38 9.16 -5.57
C ILE A 65 13.60 9.16 -6.86
N ASP A 66 13.34 10.34 -7.41
CA ASP A 66 12.48 10.52 -8.59
C ASP A 66 11.14 9.80 -8.43
N ASP A 67 10.91 8.74 -9.22
CA ASP A 67 9.72 7.91 -9.21
C ASP A 67 9.83 6.63 -8.37
N THR A 68 11.03 6.33 -7.87
CA THR A 68 11.37 5.08 -7.19
C THR A 68 11.30 5.26 -5.68
N VAL A 69 10.67 4.29 -5.01
CA VAL A 69 10.46 4.30 -3.56
C VAL A 69 11.08 3.05 -2.94
N PHE A 70 12.03 3.26 -2.04
CA PHE A 70 12.61 2.23 -1.19
C PHE A 70 12.02 2.32 0.22
N LYS A 71 11.08 1.42 0.54
CA LYS A 71 10.51 1.29 1.89
C LYS A 71 11.34 0.31 2.73
N VAL A 72 11.51 0.62 4.00
CA VAL A 72 12.15 -0.25 4.99
C VAL A 72 11.49 -0.06 6.35
N ARG A 73 11.34 -1.12 7.14
CA ARG A 73 10.73 -1.02 8.48
C ARG A 73 11.60 -0.20 9.43
N LYS A 74 10.95 0.59 10.29
CA LYS A 74 11.65 1.44 11.27
C LYS A 74 12.53 0.62 12.22
N PHE A 75 11.96 -0.46 12.74
CA PHE A 75 12.59 -1.34 13.72
C PHE A 75 12.95 -2.67 13.07
N HIS A 76 14.24 -2.99 13.04
CA HIS A 76 14.76 -4.17 12.36
C HIS A 76 14.59 -5.46 13.20
N LYS A 77 14.68 -5.36 14.54
CA LYS A 77 14.70 -6.53 15.46
C LYS A 77 13.38 -6.81 16.19
N HIS A 78 12.34 -6.00 15.97
CA HIS A 78 11.10 -6.07 16.75
C HIS A 78 9.88 -6.54 15.94
N ASP A 79 10.04 -6.92 14.67
CA ASP A 79 8.92 -7.19 13.79
C ASP A 79 9.29 -8.29 12.77
N ASN A 80 8.33 -9.16 12.43
CA ASN A 80 8.39 -10.14 11.34
C ASN A 80 8.36 -9.43 9.97
N SER A 81 9.31 -8.53 9.79
CA SER A 81 9.33 -7.49 8.76
C SER A 81 9.59 -8.06 7.37
N ALA A 82 10.49 -9.05 7.28
CA ALA A 82 10.74 -9.79 6.04
C ALA A 82 9.48 -10.53 5.59
N GLU A 83 8.87 -11.30 6.49
CA GLU A 83 7.64 -12.06 6.20
C GLU A 83 6.51 -11.15 5.71
N LYS A 84 6.35 -9.95 6.30
CA LYS A 84 5.33 -8.98 5.86
C LYS A 84 5.58 -8.45 4.45
N PHE A 85 6.81 -8.07 4.12
CA PHE A 85 7.15 -7.59 2.78
C PHE A 85 7.09 -8.71 1.74
N GLU A 86 7.54 -9.91 2.08
CA GLU A 86 7.40 -11.09 1.22
C GLU A 86 5.94 -11.45 0.99
N ARG A 87 5.11 -11.42 2.04
CA ARG A 87 3.67 -11.62 1.93
C ARG A 87 3.01 -10.58 1.04
N GLU A 88 3.30 -9.30 1.23
CA GLU A 88 2.75 -8.22 0.38
C GLU A 88 3.20 -8.39 -1.08
N LYS A 89 4.47 -8.74 -1.32
CA LYS A 89 4.98 -9.07 -2.66
C LYS A 89 4.20 -10.22 -3.29
N ARG A 90 4.04 -11.34 -2.57
CA ARG A 90 3.27 -12.50 -3.06
C ARG A 90 1.84 -12.11 -3.43
N ILE A 91 1.19 -11.28 -2.60
CA ILE A 91 -0.17 -10.79 -2.87
C ILE A 91 -0.17 -9.93 -4.14
N THR A 92 0.65 -8.89 -4.20
CA THR A 92 0.69 -7.96 -5.35
C THR A 92 1.01 -8.68 -6.66
N ASP A 93 1.98 -9.60 -6.67
CA ASP A 93 2.31 -10.42 -7.84
C ASP A 93 1.12 -11.28 -8.29
N ALA A 94 0.32 -11.80 -7.36
CA ALA A 94 -0.85 -12.63 -7.65
C ALA A 94 -2.07 -11.81 -8.13
N VAL A 95 -2.29 -10.61 -7.59
CA VAL A 95 -3.46 -9.79 -7.91
C VAL A 95 -3.27 -8.90 -9.13
N ALA A 96 -2.03 -8.48 -9.43
CA ALA A 96 -1.75 -7.58 -10.56
C ALA A 96 -2.31 -8.09 -11.91
N PRO A 97 -2.23 -9.39 -12.26
CA PRO A 97 -2.75 -9.88 -13.54
C PRO A 97 -4.28 -9.92 -13.64
N VAL A 98 -5.00 -9.87 -12.51
CA VAL A 98 -6.47 -10.02 -12.48
C VAL A 98 -7.20 -8.70 -12.30
N LEU A 99 -6.48 -7.62 -11.98
CA LEU A 99 -7.08 -6.32 -11.72
C LEU A 99 -7.08 -5.43 -12.97
N PRO A 100 -8.14 -4.62 -13.18
CA PRO A 100 -8.23 -3.71 -14.31
C PRO A 100 -7.42 -2.42 -14.11
N VAL A 101 -6.56 -2.35 -13.09
CA VAL A 101 -5.81 -1.16 -12.67
C VAL A 101 -4.40 -1.54 -12.23
N ALA A 102 -3.50 -0.56 -12.18
CA ALA A 102 -2.13 -0.83 -11.76
C ALA A 102 -2.04 -1.23 -10.28
N VAL A 103 -1.17 -2.20 -10.02
CA VAL A 103 -0.76 -2.65 -8.69
C VAL A 103 0.75 -2.42 -8.58
N PRO A 104 1.27 -1.94 -7.44
CA PRO A 104 2.71 -1.79 -7.24
C PRO A 104 3.46 -3.09 -7.52
N LYS A 105 4.44 -3.04 -8.42
CA LYS A 105 5.39 -4.14 -8.60
C LYS A 105 6.45 -4.04 -7.52
N ILE A 106 6.45 -5.00 -6.61
CA ILE A 106 7.36 -5.04 -5.47
C ILE A 106 8.62 -5.83 -5.85
N GLU A 107 9.77 -5.19 -5.74
CA GLU A 107 11.09 -5.81 -5.77
C GLU A 107 11.67 -5.82 -4.36
N LEU A 108 12.13 -6.97 -3.90
CA LEU A 108 12.79 -7.09 -2.60
C LEU A 108 14.29 -7.00 -2.78
N ILE A 109 14.93 -6.10 -2.03
CA ILE A 109 16.37 -5.84 -2.11
C ILE A 109 16.96 -6.08 -0.73
N GLN A 110 17.80 -7.11 -0.61
CA GLN A 110 18.60 -7.32 0.59
C GLN A 110 19.83 -6.42 0.53
N ALA A 111 19.94 -5.47 1.47
CA ALA A 111 21.07 -4.56 1.57
C ALA A 111 21.66 -4.61 2.99
N GLY A 112 22.76 -5.34 3.14
CA GLY A 112 23.32 -5.66 4.45
C GLY A 112 22.30 -6.43 5.31
N PRO A 113 22.00 -6.00 6.54
CA PRO A 113 21.00 -6.67 7.37
C PRO A 113 19.56 -6.26 7.04
N TYR A 114 19.33 -5.26 6.17
CA TYR A 114 17.99 -4.72 5.94
C TYR A 114 17.37 -5.26 4.66
N LEU A 115 16.11 -5.65 4.74
CA LEU A 115 15.28 -5.92 3.57
C LEU A 115 14.53 -4.64 3.17
N PHE A 116 14.79 -4.20 1.94
CA PHE A 116 14.09 -3.09 1.33
C PHE A 116 13.01 -3.61 0.38
N TYR A 117 11.90 -2.89 0.39
CA TYR A 117 10.84 -2.96 -0.58
C TYR A 117 11.11 -1.84 -1.60
N LYS A 118 11.24 -2.17 -2.87
CA LYS A 118 11.37 -1.22 -3.98
C LYS A 118 10.11 -1.27 -4.84
N THR A 119 9.57 -0.10 -5.16
CA THR A 119 8.46 0.07 -6.12
C THR A 119 8.65 1.37 -6.90
N HIS A 120 7.95 1.50 -8.02
CA HIS A 120 7.74 2.78 -8.70
C HIS A 120 6.41 3.41 -8.27
N PHE A 121 6.30 4.74 -8.38
CA PHE A 121 5.03 5.43 -8.23
C PHE A 121 4.07 5.05 -9.36
N ILE A 122 2.81 4.85 -9.01
CA ILE A 122 1.72 4.86 -9.98
C ILE A 122 1.37 6.32 -10.25
N PRO A 123 1.47 6.81 -11.51
CA PRO A 123 1.15 8.18 -11.84
C PRO A 123 -0.29 8.53 -11.44
N GLY A 124 -0.47 9.63 -10.71
CA GLY A 124 -1.79 10.09 -10.28
C GLY A 124 -1.79 10.82 -8.95
N ARG A 125 -2.96 10.85 -8.32
CA ARG A 125 -3.20 11.41 -7.00
C ARG A 125 -4.02 10.42 -6.17
N VAL A 126 -3.78 10.39 -4.87
CA VAL A 126 -4.63 9.63 -3.95
C VAL A 126 -6.02 10.28 -3.96
N LEU A 127 -7.06 9.48 -4.19
CA LEU A 127 -8.44 9.96 -4.34
C LEU A 127 -8.88 10.86 -3.17
N VAL A 128 -8.58 10.44 -1.94
CA VAL A 128 -9.02 11.17 -0.74
C VAL A 128 -8.34 12.53 -0.57
N ASP A 129 -7.21 12.76 -1.23
CA ASP A 129 -6.51 14.05 -1.20
C ASP A 129 -7.14 15.06 -2.14
N LEU A 130 -7.99 14.63 -3.08
CA LEU A 130 -8.71 15.53 -3.98
C LEU A 130 -9.79 16.36 -3.26
N PRO A 131 -10.19 17.51 -3.84
CA PRO A 131 -11.30 18.30 -3.33
C PRO A 131 -12.60 17.50 -3.30
N LEU A 132 -13.33 17.54 -2.19
CA LEU A 132 -14.57 16.76 -2.00
C LEU A 132 -15.60 17.01 -3.12
N LYS A 133 -15.78 18.27 -3.54
CA LYS A 133 -16.68 18.63 -4.65
C LYS A 133 -16.34 17.90 -5.95
N ARG A 134 -15.05 17.75 -6.26
CA ARG A 134 -14.58 17.04 -7.45
C ARG A 134 -14.87 15.54 -7.36
N ILE A 135 -14.68 14.95 -6.18
CA ILE A 135 -14.99 13.54 -5.92
C ILE A 135 -16.49 13.29 -6.08
N ILE A 136 -17.34 14.12 -5.46
CA ILE A 136 -18.81 14.02 -5.55
C ILE A 136 -19.27 14.14 -7.00
N ALA A 137 -18.75 15.11 -7.76
CA ALA A 137 -19.12 15.30 -9.17
C ALA A 137 -18.78 14.10 -10.07
N ASN A 138 -17.92 13.18 -9.61
CA ASN A 138 -17.48 12.00 -10.37
C ASN A 138 -17.76 10.68 -9.63
N ASN A 139 -18.61 10.71 -8.60
CA ASN A 139 -18.80 9.57 -7.70
C ASN A 139 -19.38 8.33 -8.39
N ASP A 140 -20.28 8.50 -9.36
CA ASP A 140 -20.84 7.41 -10.14
C ASP A 140 -19.77 6.68 -10.95
N LYS A 141 -18.95 7.43 -11.68
CA LYS A 141 -17.82 6.89 -12.46
C LYS A 141 -16.82 6.15 -11.55
N ILE A 142 -16.37 6.81 -10.48
CA ILE A 142 -15.39 6.26 -9.55
C ILE A 142 -15.95 5.02 -8.84
N GLY A 143 -17.20 5.10 -8.38
CA GLY A 143 -17.90 4.00 -7.73
C GLY A 143 -18.01 2.77 -8.63
N LYS A 144 -18.38 2.94 -9.91
CA LYS A 144 -18.42 1.84 -10.88
C LYS A 144 -17.04 1.22 -11.11
N GLN A 145 -16.00 2.03 -11.30
CA GLN A 145 -14.64 1.51 -11.46
C GLN A 145 -14.18 0.73 -10.22
N ILE A 146 -14.46 1.22 -9.01
CA ILE A 146 -14.17 0.52 -7.76
C ILE A 146 -14.99 -0.78 -7.64
N GLY A 147 -16.27 -0.78 -8.02
CA GLY A 147 -17.09 -1.98 -8.06
C GLY A 147 -16.52 -3.07 -8.97
N GLN A 148 -16.00 -2.68 -10.14
CA GLN A 148 -15.30 -3.58 -11.06
C GLN A 148 -14.00 -4.14 -10.49
N ILE A 149 -13.20 -3.30 -9.81
CA ILE A 149 -11.97 -3.72 -9.12
C ILE A 149 -12.30 -4.74 -8.02
N ILE A 150 -13.26 -4.43 -7.14
CA ILE A 150 -13.69 -5.32 -6.05
C ILE A 150 -14.23 -6.63 -6.63
N TYR A 151 -15.03 -6.56 -7.70
CA TYR A 151 -15.55 -7.74 -8.39
C TYR A 151 -14.43 -8.65 -8.89
N SER A 152 -13.45 -8.06 -9.56
CA SER A 152 -12.29 -8.77 -10.12
C SER A 152 -11.45 -9.39 -9.01
N LEU A 153 -11.16 -8.64 -7.94
CA LEU A 153 -10.36 -9.11 -6.80
C LEU A 153 -11.05 -10.26 -6.06
N PHE A 154 -12.31 -10.05 -5.68
CA PHE A 154 -13.03 -10.96 -4.78
C PHE A 154 -13.30 -12.32 -5.43
N ASN A 155 -13.47 -12.35 -6.75
CA ASN A 155 -13.81 -13.55 -7.52
C ASN A 155 -12.62 -14.15 -8.28
N ALA A 156 -11.39 -13.66 -8.08
CA ALA A 156 -10.19 -14.17 -8.75
C ALA A 156 -9.77 -15.54 -8.22
N ASP A 157 -9.35 -16.43 -9.13
CA ASP A 157 -8.65 -17.68 -8.79
C ASP A 157 -7.15 -17.41 -8.58
N LEU A 158 -6.78 -17.05 -7.35
CA LEU A 158 -5.40 -16.73 -6.97
C LEU A 158 -4.61 -17.99 -6.61
N LYS A 159 -4.25 -18.79 -7.62
CA LYS A 159 -3.58 -20.09 -7.47
C LYS A 159 -2.31 -20.05 -6.62
N THR A 160 -1.54 -18.97 -6.69
CA THR A 160 -0.28 -18.76 -5.97
C THR A 160 -0.46 -18.41 -4.48
N LEU A 161 -1.71 -18.14 -4.06
CA LEU A 161 -2.08 -17.82 -2.68
C LEU A 161 -3.00 -18.89 -2.06
N ARG A 162 -3.03 -20.10 -2.61
CA ARG A 162 -3.89 -21.19 -2.10
C ARG A 162 -3.63 -21.53 -0.63
N ASP A 163 -2.39 -21.42 -0.19
CA ASP A 163 -1.96 -21.58 1.21
C ASP A 163 -2.58 -20.52 2.14
N MET A 164 -3.00 -19.38 1.60
CA MET A 164 -3.62 -18.29 2.36
C MET A 164 -5.15 -18.36 2.38
N ILE A 165 -5.77 -19.27 1.61
CA ILE A 165 -7.23 -19.42 1.54
C ILE A 165 -7.71 -20.17 2.80
N PRO A 166 -8.59 -19.59 3.62
CA PRO A 166 -9.18 -20.29 4.75
C PRO A 166 -9.93 -21.55 4.29
N HIS A 167 -9.81 -22.66 5.05
CA HIS A 167 -10.49 -23.92 4.72
C HIS A 167 -12.02 -23.78 4.58
N ASP A 168 -12.62 -22.84 5.31
CA ASP A 168 -14.05 -22.55 5.31
C ASP A 168 -14.45 -21.40 4.36
N ALA A 169 -13.53 -20.89 3.52
CA ALA A 169 -13.77 -19.71 2.67
C ALA A 169 -15.01 -19.85 1.79
N LYS A 170 -15.23 -21.01 1.18
CA LYS A 170 -16.42 -21.27 0.35
C LYS A 170 -17.71 -21.24 1.17
N LYS A 171 -17.71 -21.87 2.36
CA LYS A 171 -18.88 -21.92 3.25
C LYS A 171 -19.25 -20.52 3.75
N ARG A 172 -18.25 -19.66 3.98
CA ARG A 172 -18.42 -18.31 4.50
C ARG A 172 -18.49 -17.23 3.41
N ASN A 173 -18.45 -17.63 2.13
CA ASN A 173 -18.39 -16.72 1.00
C ASN A 173 -17.30 -15.65 1.18
N LEU A 174 -16.06 -16.09 1.43
CA LEU A 174 -14.88 -15.25 1.54
C LEU A 174 -14.15 -15.19 0.20
N GLY A 175 -13.64 -14.01 -0.13
CA GLY A 175 -12.81 -13.76 -1.31
C GLY A 175 -11.64 -12.87 -0.90
N MET A 176 -10.68 -12.67 -1.81
CA MET A 176 -9.59 -11.72 -1.55
C MET A 176 -10.17 -10.30 -1.42
N VAL A 177 -9.76 -9.58 -0.39
CA VAL A 177 -10.09 -8.17 -0.18
C VAL A 177 -8.81 -7.37 0.03
N HIS A 178 -8.81 -6.09 -0.33
CA HIS A 178 -7.70 -5.19 -0.04
C HIS A 178 -7.58 -4.90 1.46
N GLY A 179 -8.72 -4.74 2.13
CA GLY A 179 -8.81 -4.54 3.56
C GLY A 179 -8.49 -3.13 4.09
N ASP A 180 -8.09 -2.20 3.22
CA ASP A 180 -7.88 -0.78 3.58
C ASP A 180 -7.97 0.17 2.36
N MET A 181 -9.05 0.06 1.58
CA MET A 181 -9.13 0.75 0.28
C MET A 181 -9.20 2.30 0.36
N CYS A 182 -9.73 2.86 1.45
CA CYS A 182 -10.09 4.29 1.57
C CYS A 182 -9.00 5.29 1.15
N SER A 183 -7.76 5.10 1.61
CA SER A 183 -6.65 6.05 1.36
C SER A 183 -5.67 5.54 0.31
N ASN A 184 -6.03 4.47 -0.40
CA ASN A 184 -5.12 3.67 -1.21
C ASN A 184 -5.53 3.58 -2.69
N ILE A 185 -6.54 4.36 -3.08
CA ILE A 185 -7.00 4.50 -4.46
C ILE A 185 -6.22 5.64 -5.14
N ILE A 186 -5.53 5.33 -6.23
CA ILE A 186 -4.88 6.32 -7.10
C ILE A 186 -5.78 6.62 -8.29
N VAL A 187 -6.01 7.90 -8.54
CA VAL A 187 -6.77 8.40 -9.69
C VAL A 187 -5.93 9.30 -10.57
N ASN A 188 -6.22 9.28 -11.87
CA ASN A 188 -5.83 10.37 -12.76
C ASN A 188 -6.65 11.61 -12.36
N PRO A 189 -6.01 12.70 -11.92
CA PRO A 189 -6.76 13.86 -11.45
C PRO A 189 -7.62 14.46 -12.57
N ASP A 190 -7.18 14.44 -13.81
CA ASP A 190 -7.86 15.13 -14.92
C ASP A 190 -9.10 14.37 -15.38
N THR A 191 -8.98 13.05 -15.55
CA THR A 191 -10.07 12.21 -16.05
C THR A 191 -10.91 11.57 -14.94
N MET A 192 -10.41 11.59 -13.70
CA MET A 192 -10.97 10.88 -12.54
C MET A 192 -11.06 9.36 -12.71
N ASP A 193 -10.27 8.79 -13.64
CA ASP A 193 -10.12 7.34 -13.74
C ASP A 193 -9.30 6.79 -12.59
N VAL A 194 -9.77 5.70 -11.98
CA VAL A 194 -8.98 4.90 -11.05
C VAL A 194 -7.88 4.19 -11.84
N VAL A 195 -6.64 4.56 -11.58
CA VAL A 195 -5.47 4.09 -12.32
C VAL A 195 -4.64 3.09 -11.52
N GLY A 196 -4.83 3.02 -10.20
CA GLY A 196 -4.15 2.00 -9.40
C GLY A 196 -4.60 1.93 -7.96
N ILE A 197 -4.17 0.86 -7.31
CA ILE A 197 -4.44 0.56 -5.90
C ILE A 197 -3.12 0.19 -5.21
N ILE A 198 -2.79 0.88 -4.12
CA ILE A 198 -1.49 0.75 -3.42
C ILE A 198 -1.67 0.19 -2.01
N ASP A 199 -0.57 -0.17 -1.34
CA ASP A 199 -0.56 -0.53 0.09
C ASP A 199 -1.37 -1.79 0.44
N TRP A 200 -0.89 -2.94 -0.04
CA TRP A 200 -1.56 -4.23 0.06
C TRP A 200 -1.25 -4.99 1.36
N GLU A 201 -0.64 -4.31 2.36
CA GLU A 201 -0.18 -4.95 3.60
C GLU A 201 -1.32 -5.62 4.40
N TYR A 202 -2.54 -5.07 4.29
CA TYR A 202 -3.74 -5.57 4.95
C TYR A 202 -4.65 -6.42 4.06
N ALA A 203 -4.18 -6.87 2.89
CA ALA A 203 -5.01 -7.72 2.03
C ALA A 203 -5.05 -9.16 2.58
N TYR A 204 -6.24 -9.77 2.61
CA TYR A 204 -6.46 -11.16 3.03
C TYR A 204 -7.83 -11.66 2.54
N PHE A 205 -8.14 -12.94 2.77
CA PHE A 205 -9.46 -13.50 2.45
C PHE A 205 -10.50 -13.12 3.51
N ASN A 206 -11.51 -12.35 3.13
CA ASN A 206 -12.58 -11.90 4.04
C ASN A 206 -13.92 -11.75 3.30
N SER A 207 -14.95 -11.28 4.00
CA SER A 207 -16.26 -10.97 3.44
C SER A 207 -16.23 -9.65 2.66
N LEU A 208 -17.11 -9.55 1.64
CA LEU A 208 -17.34 -8.32 0.88
C LEU A 208 -17.68 -7.11 1.75
N TRP A 209 -18.39 -7.35 2.87
CA TRP A 209 -18.74 -6.28 3.79
C TRP A 209 -17.49 -5.53 4.28
N TYR A 210 -16.41 -6.26 4.57
CA TYR A 210 -15.16 -5.65 5.03
C TYR A 210 -14.56 -4.72 3.98
N GLU A 211 -14.63 -5.11 2.71
CA GLU A 211 -14.08 -4.33 1.60
C GLU A 211 -14.88 -3.05 1.35
N PHE A 212 -16.21 -3.15 1.25
CA PHE A 212 -17.05 -1.97 1.06
C PHE A 212 -16.98 -1.01 2.24
N TYR A 213 -16.95 -1.53 3.47
CA TYR A 213 -16.70 -0.72 4.66
C TYR A 213 -15.32 -0.04 4.61
N GLY A 214 -14.32 -0.73 4.06
CA GLY A 214 -12.97 -0.24 3.83
C GLY A 214 -12.89 0.98 2.93
N ILE A 215 -13.89 1.28 2.09
CA ILE A 215 -13.90 2.47 1.21
C ILE A 215 -14.04 3.77 2.01
N TYR A 216 -14.77 3.76 3.13
CA TYR A 216 -15.14 4.98 3.86
C TYR A 216 -14.87 4.96 5.37
N ARG A 217 -14.43 3.82 5.93
CA ARG A 217 -14.23 3.64 7.38
C ARG A 217 -13.37 4.74 7.99
N VAL A 218 -12.20 5.01 7.41
CA VAL A 218 -11.13 5.79 8.07
C VAL A 218 -11.17 7.29 7.76
N ARG A 219 -11.96 7.72 6.77
CA ARG A 219 -12.02 9.14 6.36
C ARG A 219 -13.45 9.65 6.28
N ARG A 220 -13.77 10.62 7.13
CA ARG A 220 -15.07 11.34 7.12
C ARG A 220 -15.41 11.95 5.76
N LYS A 221 -14.40 12.37 4.99
CA LYS A 221 -14.57 12.90 3.62
C LYS A 221 -15.25 11.86 2.71
N MET A 222 -14.76 10.61 2.72
CA MET A 222 -15.27 9.57 1.81
C MET A 222 -16.71 9.15 2.12
N ARG A 223 -17.15 9.27 3.39
CA ARG A 223 -18.54 9.00 3.79
C ARG A 223 -19.58 9.93 3.13
N GLN A 224 -19.14 11.06 2.58
CA GLN A 224 -20.01 12.07 1.96
C GLN A 224 -20.09 11.94 0.43
N THR A 225 -19.55 10.86 -0.15
CA THR A 225 -19.34 10.76 -1.60
C THR A 225 -20.26 9.77 -2.30
N ASP A 226 -20.99 8.93 -1.58
CA ASP A 226 -21.80 7.82 -2.11
C ASP A 226 -21.04 6.81 -3.00
N ILE A 227 -19.70 6.87 -3.05
CA ILE A 227 -18.89 5.94 -3.83
C ILE A 227 -19.10 4.49 -3.38
N ALA A 228 -19.19 4.24 -2.07
CA ALA A 228 -19.33 2.89 -1.53
C ALA A 228 -20.66 2.20 -1.90
N PRO A 229 -21.84 2.83 -1.73
CA PRO A 229 -23.08 2.21 -2.21
C PRO A 229 -23.06 2.02 -3.73
N ILE A 230 -22.52 2.96 -4.52
CA ILE A 230 -22.41 2.81 -5.99
C ILE A 230 -21.53 1.61 -6.37
N ALA A 231 -20.35 1.47 -5.73
CA ALA A 231 -19.46 0.33 -5.94
C ALA A 231 -20.12 -1.01 -5.59
N MET A 232 -20.90 -1.03 -4.51
CA MET A 232 -21.67 -2.21 -4.11
C MET A 232 -22.74 -2.59 -5.13
N TRP A 233 -23.48 -1.62 -5.66
CA TRP A 233 -24.46 -1.85 -6.73
C TRP A 233 -23.81 -2.41 -8.00
N GLU A 234 -22.70 -1.80 -8.44
CA GLU A 234 -21.97 -2.25 -9.62
C GLU A 234 -21.42 -3.68 -9.44
N TYR A 235 -20.87 -3.99 -8.26
CA TYR A 235 -20.41 -5.35 -7.95
C TYR A 235 -21.53 -6.38 -8.13
N TYR A 236 -22.71 -6.13 -7.58
CA TYR A 236 -23.83 -7.07 -7.67
C TYR A 236 -24.39 -7.17 -9.09
N ARG A 237 -24.44 -6.06 -9.84
CA ARG A 237 -24.79 -6.08 -11.27
C ARG A 237 -23.88 -7.04 -12.06
N LEU A 238 -22.56 -6.93 -11.89
CA LEU A 238 -21.58 -7.79 -12.56
C LEU A 238 -21.70 -9.27 -12.15
N ARG A 239 -21.97 -9.53 -10.87
CA ARG A 239 -22.20 -10.89 -10.35
C ARG A 239 -23.42 -11.55 -11.00
N ASP A 240 -24.50 -10.81 -11.12
CA ASP A 240 -25.75 -11.32 -11.65
C ASP A 240 -25.66 -11.54 -13.18
N GLU A 241 -24.94 -10.66 -13.89
CA GLU A 241 -24.63 -10.84 -15.31
C GLU A 241 -23.79 -12.09 -15.59
N LYS A 242 -22.76 -12.36 -14.79
CA LYS A 242 -21.97 -13.59 -14.93
C LYS A 242 -22.81 -14.83 -14.65
N SER A 243 -23.71 -14.77 -13.67
CA SER A 243 -24.61 -15.88 -13.33
C SER A 243 -25.59 -16.22 -14.46
N LYS A 244 -25.99 -15.22 -15.27
CA LYS A 244 -26.83 -15.43 -16.46
C LYS A 244 -26.07 -16.07 -17.63
N LYS A 245 -24.77 -15.78 -17.77
CA LYS A 245 -23.93 -16.32 -18.87
C LYS A 245 -23.52 -17.78 -18.69
N THR A 246 -23.57 -18.29 -17.45
CA THR A 246 -23.21 -19.69 -17.13
C THR A 246 -24.42 -20.63 -17.12
N LYS A 247 -25.63 -20.11 -17.39
CA LYS A 247 -26.85 -20.90 -17.55
C LYS A 247 -27.15 -21.09 -19.03
#